data_AF-A0A1M7H851-F1
#
_entry.id   AF-A0A1M7H851-F1
#
_cell.length_a   1.000
_cell.length_b   1.000
_cell.length_c   1.000
_cell.angle_alpha   90.00
_cell.angle_beta   90.00
_cell.angle_gamma   90.00
#
_symmetry.space_group_name_H-M   'P 1'
#
loop_
_entity.id
_entity.type
_entity.pdbx_description
1 polymer ?
#
loop_
_entity_poly.entity_id
_entity_poly.type
_entity_poly.pdbx_seq_one_letter_code
_entity_poly.pdbx_strand_id
1 'polypeptide(L)'
;MDRKTLYLSDLDGTLLNSEQKTSDYTNCVINELVNNGMIFSYATARSWSTASKVTSGISAALPVIVYNGAFVIDTLSGKRLISNYFDEEVKALIKELIERNVQPTVYSVQQGTEKFSYIPARITKGMADFVESRRGDSRNNPVATEADLLNGEIFYITCIDDTEKLQPVYEKYKDTYHCVFQRDIYSNEQWLEIMPFKASKSRAALQLKEYLGCDRLVVFGDALNDLDLFEVADESYAVDNAVNELKTAATEVIDSNNNDGVAKWLLRRIKMNEEKKSITELGDPRKPHGAAGAEMLAGMNEHHYAVTGWGLDFFEFEDNDRILDIGCGGGETLRRMSDKTVNGHLTGLDYSPLSVKLSSEKNKADIESGKMKIIEASVEKMPFDDNSFDKIITVESFYFWPDPAENLREVYRILDKGGRFLIVADINGDAELDEKDIEGIEKFKLYNPKLKEFHALLEAAGFKDIKVHTKAGEKWVCAEGNK
;
A
#
# COMPACT_ATOMS: atom_id res chain seq x y z
N MET A 1 4.04 7.11 7.85
CA MET A 1 3.91 7.15 6.40
C MET A 1 2.50 6.72 6.10
N ASP A 2 1.58 7.55 5.59
CA ASP A 2 0.66 6.99 4.59
C ASP A 2 1.59 6.34 3.57
N ARG A 3 1.69 5.01 3.62
CA ARG A 3 2.87 4.29 3.10
C ARG A 3 3.07 4.71 1.65
N LYS A 4 4.24 5.27 1.33
CA LYS A 4 4.48 5.87 0.02
C LYS A 4 4.35 4.78 -1.03
N THR A 5 3.35 4.88 -1.90
CA THR A 5 2.94 3.76 -2.76
C THR A 5 3.34 4.03 -4.20
N LEU A 6 4.07 3.09 -4.80
CA LEU A 6 4.28 3.01 -6.25
C LEU A 6 3.12 2.22 -6.86
N TYR A 7 2.34 2.87 -7.73
CA TYR A 7 1.34 2.23 -8.57
C TYR A 7 1.97 1.90 -9.93
N LEU A 8 1.98 0.62 -10.31
CA LEU A 8 2.65 0.16 -11.52
C LEU A 8 1.70 -0.67 -12.39
N SER A 9 1.41 -0.19 -13.58
CA SER A 9 0.56 -0.91 -14.53
C SER A 9 1.38 -1.65 -15.59
N ASP A 10 1.00 -2.85 -15.98
CA ASP A 10 1.33 -3.32 -17.33
C ASP A 10 0.68 -2.39 -18.38
N LEU A 11 1.24 -2.39 -19.58
CA LEU A 11 0.79 -1.53 -20.67
C LEU A 11 -0.18 -2.25 -21.63
N ASP A 12 0.23 -3.33 -22.27
CA ASP A 12 -0.47 -3.93 -23.41
C ASP A 12 -1.52 -4.94 -22.94
N GLY A 13 -2.80 -4.60 -23.05
CA GLY A 13 -3.88 -5.45 -22.51
C GLY A 13 -4.33 -5.04 -21.11
N THR A 14 -3.59 -4.14 -20.45
CA THR A 14 -3.93 -3.60 -19.13
C THR A 14 -4.27 -2.11 -19.18
N LEU A 15 -3.29 -1.24 -19.47
CA LEU A 15 -3.50 0.21 -19.51
C LEU A 15 -3.95 0.71 -20.88
N LEU A 16 -3.46 0.07 -21.95
CA LEU A 16 -3.89 0.33 -23.32
C LEU A 16 -5.20 -0.40 -23.60
N ASN A 17 -6.11 0.29 -24.27
CA ASN A 17 -7.30 -0.33 -24.82
C ASN A 17 -6.96 -1.17 -26.09
N SER A 18 -7.96 -1.83 -26.63
CA SER A 18 -7.87 -2.64 -27.86
C SER A 18 -7.40 -1.88 -29.11
N GLU A 19 -7.45 -0.54 -29.11
CA GLU A 19 -6.91 0.31 -30.18
C GLU A 19 -5.41 0.65 -29.99
N GLN A 20 -4.74 0.01 -29.01
CA GLN A 20 -3.34 0.23 -28.66
C GLN A 20 -3.01 1.68 -28.25
N LYS A 21 -3.93 2.31 -27.53
CA LYS A 21 -3.75 3.66 -26.98
C LYS A 21 -4.38 3.78 -25.60
N THR A 22 -3.93 4.73 -24.82
CA THR A 22 -4.67 5.17 -23.63
C THR A 22 -5.86 6.04 -24.05
N SER A 23 -7.01 5.89 -23.38
CA SER A 23 -8.18 6.73 -23.63
C SER A 23 -7.99 8.14 -23.07
N ASP A 24 -8.78 9.11 -23.55
CA ASP A 24 -8.77 10.48 -23.00
C ASP A 24 -9.12 10.49 -21.51
N TYR A 25 -10.01 9.59 -21.06
CA TYR A 25 -10.35 9.44 -19.65
C TYR A 25 -9.15 8.96 -18.84
N THR A 26 -8.52 7.86 -19.27
CA THR A 26 -7.33 7.30 -18.61
C THR A 26 -6.20 8.33 -18.54
N ASN A 27 -5.97 9.05 -19.64
CA ASN A 27 -4.98 10.13 -19.70
C ASN A 27 -5.27 11.24 -18.69
N CYS A 28 -6.53 11.73 -18.66
CA CYS A 28 -6.95 12.78 -17.75
C CYS A 28 -6.73 12.38 -16.28
N VAL A 29 -7.21 11.19 -15.90
CA VAL A 29 -7.13 10.69 -14.52
C VAL A 29 -5.69 10.48 -14.09
N ILE A 30 -4.86 9.83 -14.89
CA ILE A 30 -3.46 9.59 -14.50
C ILE A 30 -2.71 10.90 -14.36
N ASN A 31 -2.89 11.82 -15.31
CA ASN A 31 -2.26 13.13 -15.23
C ASN A 31 -2.68 13.90 -13.98
N GLU A 32 -3.99 13.93 -13.66
CA GLU A 32 -4.50 14.59 -12.46
C GLU A 32 -3.92 13.97 -11.18
N LEU A 33 -3.99 12.65 -11.04
CA LEU A 33 -3.54 11.96 -9.83
C LEU A 33 -2.03 12.13 -9.62
N VAL A 34 -1.24 12.02 -10.68
CA VAL A 34 0.22 12.22 -10.59
C VAL A 34 0.56 13.66 -10.25
N ASN A 35 -0.12 14.65 -10.85
CA ASN A 35 0.08 16.06 -10.51
C ASN A 35 -0.30 16.37 -9.05
N ASN A 36 -1.21 15.56 -8.47
CA ASN A 36 -1.57 15.61 -7.05
C ASN A 36 -0.67 14.75 -6.15
N GLY A 37 0.47 14.27 -6.67
CA GLY A 37 1.50 13.59 -5.88
C GLY A 37 1.45 12.05 -5.91
N MET A 38 0.52 11.44 -6.66
CA MET A 38 0.53 10.00 -6.86
C MET A 38 1.80 9.58 -7.62
N ILE A 39 2.45 8.52 -7.12
CA ILE A 39 3.60 7.92 -7.80
C ILE A 39 3.10 6.77 -8.66
N PHE A 40 2.99 7.03 -9.95
CA PHE A 40 2.55 6.07 -10.95
C PHE A 40 3.69 5.71 -11.93
N SER A 41 3.63 4.54 -12.54
CA SER A 41 4.56 4.08 -13.57
C SER A 41 3.87 3.01 -14.41
N TYR A 42 4.47 2.63 -15.54
CA TYR A 42 4.12 1.41 -16.24
C TYR A 42 5.33 0.53 -16.53
N ALA A 43 5.09 -0.77 -16.71
CA ALA A 43 6.06 -1.77 -17.14
C ALA A 43 5.64 -2.42 -18.45
N THR A 44 6.55 -2.58 -19.40
CA THR A 44 6.21 -3.12 -20.73
C THR A 44 7.40 -3.78 -21.41
N ALA A 45 7.13 -4.74 -22.29
CA ALA A 45 8.10 -5.28 -23.26
C ALA A 45 8.48 -4.25 -24.33
N ARG A 46 7.62 -3.23 -24.56
CA ARG A 46 7.88 -2.17 -25.53
C ARG A 46 9.15 -1.40 -25.19
N SER A 47 9.78 -0.89 -26.23
CA SER A 47 10.82 0.11 -26.08
C SER A 47 10.24 1.47 -25.67
N TRP A 48 11.06 2.35 -25.10
CA TRP A 48 10.59 3.69 -24.72
C TRP A 48 10.04 4.50 -25.89
N SER A 49 10.70 4.45 -27.06
CA SER A 49 10.24 5.19 -28.25
C SER A 49 8.89 4.72 -28.80
N THR A 50 8.52 3.46 -28.53
CA THR A 50 7.22 2.89 -28.94
C THR A 50 6.17 3.06 -27.86
N ALA A 51 6.56 2.93 -26.58
CA ALA A 51 5.68 3.14 -25.44
C ALA A 51 5.25 4.61 -25.34
N SER A 52 6.15 5.57 -25.58
CA SER A 52 5.85 7.00 -25.52
C SER A 52 4.84 7.46 -26.58
N LYS A 53 4.78 6.78 -27.74
CA LYS A 53 3.79 7.08 -28.78
C LYS A 53 2.38 6.72 -28.34
N VAL A 54 2.21 5.51 -27.80
CA VAL A 54 0.91 4.96 -27.39
C VAL A 54 0.42 5.53 -26.06
N THR A 55 1.33 6.10 -25.25
CA THR A 55 1.04 6.80 -23.98
C THR A 55 1.14 8.32 -24.10
N SER A 56 1.12 8.88 -25.32
CA SER A 56 1.37 10.31 -25.57
C SER A 56 0.38 11.27 -24.90
N GLY A 57 -0.81 10.78 -24.48
CA GLY A 57 -1.76 11.57 -23.69
C GLY A 57 -1.42 11.65 -22.19
N ILE A 58 -0.54 10.79 -21.68
CA ILE A 58 -0.01 10.88 -20.32
C ILE A 58 1.17 11.86 -20.37
N SER A 59 0.92 13.10 -19.95
CA SER A 59 1.92 14.17 -19.93
C SER A 59 2.67 14.26 -18.60
N ALA A 60 2.21 13.54 -17.58
CA ALA A 60 2.81 13.56 -16.26
C ALA A 60 4.19 12.89 -16.23
N ALA A 61 5.05 13.41 -15.37
CA ALA A 61 6.44 13.00 -15.23
C ALA A 61 6.56 11.68 -14.47
N LEU A 62 6.89 10.60 -15.17
CA LEU A 62 6.92 9.26 -14.58
C LEU A 62 8.16 8.49 -15.07
N PRO A 63 8.96 7.88 -14.18
CA PRO A 63 9.87 6.85 -14.64
C PRO A 63 9.07 5.67 -15.21
N VAL A 64 9.59 5.02 -16.24
CA VAL A 64 8.92 3.91 -16.92
C VAL A 64 9.86 2.71 -17.04
N ILE A 65 9.30 1.51 -16.89
CA ILE A 65 10.01 0.26 -17.02
C ILE A 65 9.78 -0.27 -18.44
N VAL A 66 10.84 -0.41 -19.22
CA VAL A 66 10.77 -0.79 -20.64
C VAL A 66 11.64 -2.03 -20.90
N TYR A 67 11.39 -2.70 -22.03
CA TYR A 67 12.09 -3.94 -22.37
C TYR A 67 12.02 -4.99 -21.25
N ASN A 68 10.83 -5.21 -20.69
CA ASN A 68 10.57 -6.15 -19.60
C ASN A 68 11.50 -5.96 -18.37
N GLY A 69 11.97 -4.73 -18.13
CA GLY A 69 12.85 -4.44 -17.00
C GLY A 69 14.35 -4.38 -17.33
N ALA A 70 14.72 -4.43 -18.61
CA ALA A 70 16.10 -4.18 -19.00
C ALA A 70 16.51 -2.73 -18.67
N PHE A 71 15.61 -1.76 -18.89
CA PHE A 71 15.82 -0.36 -18.54
C PHE A 71 14.68 0.22 -17.72
N VAL A 72 15.04 1.16 -16.84
CA VAL A 72 14.10 2.12 -16.25
C VAL A 72 14.51 3.51 -16.70
N ILE A 73 13.57 4.25 -17.30
CA ILE A 73 13.85 5.53 -17.96
C ILE A 73 13.03 6.62 -17.30
N ASP A 74 13.69 7.70 -16.91
CA ASP A 74 13.00 8.94 -16.55
C ASP A 74 12.48 9.62 -17.82
N THR A 75 11.16 9.73 -17.96
CA THR A 75 10.53 10.26 -19.18
C THR A 75 10.77 11.76 -19.38
N LEU A 76 11.08 12.51 -18.32
CA LEU A 76 11.41 13.94 -18.43
C LEU A 76 12.80 14.17 -19.00
N SER A 77 13.83 13.58 -18.38
CA SER A 77 15.21 13.79 -18.80
C SER A 77 15.66 12.87 -19.94
N GLY A 78 14.92 11.77 -20.17
CA GLY A 78 15.34 10.68 -21.05
C GLY A 78 16.51 9.85 -20.49
N LYS A 79 16.89 10.07 -19.22
CA LYS A 79 18.00 9.36 -18.59
C LYS A 79 17.58 7.93 -18.22
N ARG A 80 18.45 6.96 -18.52
CA ARG A 80 18.35 5.61 -17.96
C ARG A 80 18.73 5.66 -16.48
N LEU A 81 17.76 5.44 -15.61
CA LEU A 81 17.94 5.35 -14.15
C LEU A 81 18.56 4.00 -13.76
N ILE A 82 18.10 2.93 -14.41
CA ILE A 82 18.57 1.56 -14.21
C ILE A 82 18.88 0.96 -15.58
N SER A 83 19.97 0.19 -15.66
CA SER A 83 20.33 -0.54 -16.88
C SER A 83 20.89 -1.92 -16.60
N ASN A 84 20.28 -2.93 -17.19
CA ASN A 84 20.66 -4.32 -17.08
C ASN A 84 21.18 -4.81 -18.43
N TYR A 85 22.47 -5.14 -18.48
CA TYR A 85 23.14 -5.68 -19.66
C TYR A 85 23.49 -7.15 -19.44
N PHE A 86 23.65 -7.88 -20.54
CA PHE A 86 24.20 -9.22 -20.49
C PHE A 86 25.69 -9.17 -20.14
N ASP A 87 26.19 -10.25 -19.56
CA ASP A 87 27.62 -10.52 -19.50
C ASP A 87 28.12 -11.10 -20.84
N GLU A 88 29.41 -11.42 -20.88
CA GLU A 88 30.07 -11.95 -22.07
C GLU A 88 29.56 -13.34 -22.50
N GLU A 89 28.89 -14.08 -21.62
CA GLU A 89 28.41 -15.45 -21.90
C GLU A 89 27.27 -15.46 -22.93
N VAL A 90 26.56 -14.34 -23.10
CA VAL A 90 25.51 -14.18 -24.12
C VAL A 90 26.01 -14.41 -25.54
N LYS A 91 27.30 -14.23 -25.80
CA LYS A 91 27.91 -14.48 -27.12
C LYS A 91 27.79 -15.94 -27.53
N ALA A 92 27.88 -16.87 -26.55
CA ALA A 92 27.67 -18.29 -26.79
C ALA A 92 26.22 -18.62 -27.14
N LEU A 93 25.26 -17.97 -26.46
CA LEU A 93 23.83 -18.07 -26.77
C LEU A 93 23.53 -17.61 -28.21
N ILE A 94 24.02 -16.43 -28.61
CA ILE A 94 23.78 -15.88 -29.95
C ILE A 94 24.35 -16.81 -31.02
N LYS A 95 25.56 -17.35 -30.80
CA LYS A 95 26.16 -18.33 -31.69
C LYS A 95 25.30 -19.60 -31.80
N GLU A 96 24.83 -20.15 -30.68
CA GLU A 96 23.99 -21.34 -30.69
C GLU A 96 22.64 -21.11 -31.39
N LEU A 97 22.00 -19.96 -31.18
CA LEU A 97 20.77 -19.58 -31.89
C LEU A 97 20.97 -19.70 -33.40
N ILE A 98 22.05 -19.10 -33.90
CA ILE A 98 22.40 -19.10 -35.31
C ILE A 98 22.71 -20.52 -35.83
N GLU A 99 23.49 -21.31 -35.09
CA GLU A 99 23.80 -22.71 -35.43
C GLU A 99 22.55 -23.59 -35.51
N ARG A 100 21.51 -23.27 -34.71
CA ARG A 100 20.20 -23.91 -34.75
C ARG A 100 19.25 -23.34 -35.81
N ASN A 101 19.73 -22.42 -36.64
CA ASN A 101 18.94 -21.70 -37.63
C ASN A 101 17.76 -20.90 -37.02
N VAL A 102 17.92 -20.44 -35.78
CA VAL A 102 17.03 -19.46 -35.14
C VAL A 102 17.69 -18.10 -35.29
N GLN A 103 17.00 -17.15 -35.93
CA GLN A 103 17.59 -15.87 -36.33
C GLN A 103 17.23 -14.79 -35.29
N PRO A 104 18.20 -14.30 -34.49
CA PRO A 104 17.91 -13.30 -33.46
C PRO A 104 17.88 -11.89 -34.03
N THR A 105 17.05 -11.05 -33.42
CA THR A 105 17.27 -9.60 -33.39
C THR A 105 17.96 -9.25 -32.07
N VAL A 106 19.16 -8.68 -32.15
CA VAL A 106 20.00 -8.37 -30.99
C VAL A 106 19.95 -6.88 -30.70
N TYR A 107 19.51 -6.51 -29.50
CA TYR A 107 19.48 -5.13 -29.05
C TYR A 107 20.71 -4.80 -28.21
N SER A 108 21.34 -3.69 -28.56
CA SER A 108 22.55 -3.21 -27.90
C SER A 108 22.58 -1.70 -27.79
N VAL A 109 23.37 -1.19 -26.85
CA VAL A 109 23.76 0.22 -26.82
C VAL A 109 25.11 0.35 -27.50
N GLN A 110 25.14 1.11 -28.60
CA GLN A 110 26.34 1.39 -29.39
C GLN A 110 26.60 2.89 -29.38
N GLN A 111 27.75 3.30 -28.81
CA GLN A 111 28.12 4.72 -28.68
C GLN A 111 27.01 5.57 -28.04
N GLY A 112 26.36 5.05 -27.00
CA GLY A 112 25.27 5.70 -26.28
C GLY A 112 23.89 5.63 -26.95
N THR A 113 23.79 5.09 -28.17
CA THR A 113 22.54 4.97 -28.93
C THR A 113 22.05 3.52 -28.93
N GLU A 114 20.75 3.32 -28.69
CA GLU A 114 20.12 2.00 -28.84
C GLU A 114 20.13 1.56 -30.31
N LYS A 115 20.41 0.28 -30.53
CA LYS A 115 20.35 -0.36 -31.85
C LYS A 115 19.65 -1.70 -31.73
N PHE A 116 18.84 -2.06 -32.73
CA PHE A 116 18.38 -3.43 -32.92
C PHE A 116 18.98 -3.96 -34.22
N SER A 117 19.79 -5.00 -34.09
CA SER A 117 20.62 -5.54 -35.16
C SER A 117 20.14 -6.91 -35.59
N TYR A 118 20.06 -7.11 -36.90
CA TYR A 118 19.68 -8.37 -37.55
C TYR A 118 20.39 -8.49 -38.89
N ILE A 119 20.49 -9.71 -39.42
CA ILE A 119 21.10 -9.98 -40.73
C ILE A 119 19.98 -10.04 -41.78
N PRO A 120 19.86 -9.07 -42.72
CA PRO A 120 18.74 -9.01 -43.67
C PRO A 120 18.59 -10.27 -44.53
N ALA A 121 19.72 -10.89 -44.90
CA ALA A 121 19.74 -12.12 -45.69
C ALA A 121 19.17 -13.36 -44.95
N ARG A 122 18.91 -13.25 -43.64
CA ARG A 122 18.42 -14.33 -42.79
C ARG A 122 17.06 -14.03 -42.16
N ILE A 123 16.34 -13.00 -42.62
CA ILE A 123 15.01 -12.69 -42.12
C ILE A 123 14.08 -13.90 -42.33
N THR A 124 13.48 -14.39 -41.24
CA THR A 124 12.45 -15.42 -41.28
C THR A 124 11.08 -14.81 -41.58
N LYS A 125 10.08 -15.65 -41.88
CA LYS A 125 8.69 -15.19 -42.04
C LYS A 125 8.21 -14.43 -40.79
N GLY A 126 8.44 -14.97 -39.60
CA GLY A 126 8.04 -14.33 -38.34
C GLY A 126 8.75 -13.00 -38.07
N MET A 127 9.98 -12.83 -38.54
CA MET A 127 10.72 -11.56 -38.41
C MET A 127 10.30 -10.50 -39.43
N ALA A 128 9.76 -10.89 -40.58
CA ALA A 128 9.52 -9.97 -41.70
C ALA A 128 8.57 -8.82 -41.30
N ASP A 129 7.45 -9.16 -40.68
CA ASP A 129 6.46 -8.17 -40.22
C ASP A 129 7.02 -7.28 -39.12
N PHE A 130 7.81 -7.86 -38.20
CA PHE A 130 8.49 -7.11 -37.16
C PHE A 130 9.44 -6.07 -37.76
N VAL A 131 10.33 -6.48 -38.68
CA VAL A 131 11.30 -5.57 -39.32
C VAL A 131 10.60 -4.48 -40.12
N GLU A 132 9.55 -4.83 -40.87
CA GLU A 132 8.79 -3.88 -41.67
C GLU A 132 8.06 -2.86 -40.78
N SER A 133 7.49 -3.28 -39.64
CA SER A 133 6.83 -2.40 -38.67
C SER A 133 7.78 -1.35 -38.06
N ARG A 134 9.10 -1.59 -38.13
CA ARG A 134 10.15 -0.69 -37.63
C ARG A 134 10.80 0.14 -38.72
N ARG A 135 10.24 0.17 -39.93
CA ARG A 135 10.70 1.04 -41.02
C ARG A 135 10.71 2.50 -40.55
N GLY A 136 11.88 3.14 -40.65
CA GLY A 136 12.08 4.53 -40.22
C GLY A 136 12.47 4.71 -38.74
N ASP A 137 12.59 3.62 -37.96
CA ASP A 137 13.16 3.70 -36.61
C ASP A 137 14.68 3.98 -36.69
N SER A 138 15.14 5.05 -36.05
CA SER A 138 16.55 5.46 -36.00
C SER A 138 17.51 4.42 -35.38
N ARG A 139 16.95 3.45 -34.65
CA ARG A 139 17.68 2.36 -34.01
C ARG A 139 17.85 1.15 -34.93
N ASN A 140 17.18 1.14 -36.09
CA ASN A 140 17.31 0.08 -37.09
C ASN A 140 18.77 -0.04 -37.54
N ASN A 141 19.33 -1.25 -37.41
CA ASN A 141 20.73 -1.50 -37.70
C ASN A 141 20.93 -2.82 -38.45
N PRO A 142 20.59 -2.90 -39.75
CA PRO A 142 20.88 -4.10 -40.53
C PRO A 142 22.40 -4.32 -40.60
N VAL A 143 22.85 -5.53 -40.26
CA VAL A 143 24.28 -5.89 -40.25
C VAL A 143 24.59 -6.99 -41.25
N ALA A 144 25.87 -7.09 -41.64
CA ALA A 144 26.33 -8.02 -42.67
C ALA A 144 26.74 -9.39 -42.09
N THR A 145 27.34 -9.41 -40.90
CA THR A 145 27.94 -10.62 -40.33
C THR A 145 27.44 -10.93 -38.92
N GLU A 146 27.65 -12.17 -38.48
CA GLU A 146 27.34 -12.60 -37.11
C GLU A 146 28.19 -11.88 -36.06
N ALA A 147 29.43 -11.52 -36.41
CA ALA A 147 30.30 -10.74 -35.53
C ALA A 147 29.71 -9.35 -35.26
N ASP A 148 29.05 -8.74 -36.25
CA ASP A 148 28.45 -7.42 -36.12
C ASP A 148 27.23 -7.41 -35.19
N LEU A 149 26.56 -8.56 -34.99
CA LEU A 149 25.47 -8.70 -34.02
C LEU A 149 25.97 -8.54 -32.58
N LEU A 150 27.26 -8.78 -32.33
CA LEU A 150 27.88 -8.73 -31.01
C LEU A 150 28.41 -7.33 -30.64
N ASN A 151 28.17 -6.33 -31.49
CA ASN A 151 28.64 -4.97 -31.28
C ASN A 151 27.83 -4.25 -30.18
N GLY A 152 28.55 -3.60 -29.25
CA GLY A 152 27.97 -2.79 -28.18
C GLY A 152 27.58 -3.59 -26.94
N GLU A 153 26.91 -2.90 -26.01
CA GLU A 153 26.44 -3.50 -24.76
C GLU A 153 25.06 -4.13 -24.98
N ILE A 154 25.02 -5.46 -25.09
CA ILE A 154 23.80 -6.21 -25.39
C ILE A 154 22.89 -6.23 -24.15
N PHE A 155 21.59 -5.98 -24.34
CA PHE A 155 20.62 -5.93 -23.23
C PHE A 155 19.32 -6.68 -23.52
N TYR A 156 19.04 -7.04 -24.77
CA TYR A 156 17.79 -7.71 -25.14
C TYR A 156 17.99 -8.54 -26.42
N ILE A 157 17.41 -9.72 -26.49
CA ILE A 157 17.40 -10.55 -27.70
C ILE A 157 15.96 -11.00 -27.96
N THR A 158 15.48 -10.82 -29.19
CA THR A 158 14.19 -11.38 -29.61
C THR A 158 14.35 -12.36 -30.76
N CYS A 159 13.66 -13.48 -30.67
CA CYS A 159 13.53 -14.46 -31.72
C CYS A 159 12.03 -14.65 -32.04
N ILE A 160 11.67 -14.58 -33.33
CA ILE A 160 10.30 -14.78 -33.81
C ILE A 160 10.33 -15.86 -34.88
N ASP A 161 9.83 -17.04 -34.54
CA ASP A 161 9.87 -18.25 -35.37
C ASP A 161 8.89 -19.30 -34.83
N ASP A 162 8.82 -20.46 -35.48
CA ASP A 162 7.98 -21.57 -35.07
C ASP A 162 8.25 -22.02 -33.62
N THR A 163 7.20 -22.32 -32.86
CA THR A 163 7.28 -22.79 -31.46
C THR A 163 8.25 -23.97 -31.30
N GLU A 164 8.25 -24.92 -32.24
CA GLU A 164 9.12 -26.10 -32.20
C GLU A 164 10.61 -25.78 -32.27
N LYS A 165 10.99 -24.66 -32.91
CA LYS A 165 12.39 -24.21 -32.98
C LYS A 165 12.80 -23.43 -31.73
N LEU A 166 11.89 -22.62 -31.19
CA LEU A 166 12.17 -21.74 -30.07
C LEU A 166 12.12 -22.46 -28.72
N GLN A 167 11.21 -23.44 -28.56
CA GLN A 167 11.00 -24.15 -27.30
C GLN A 167 12.27 -24.84 -26.76
N PRO A 168 13.11 -25.53 -27.57
CA PRO A 168 14.35 -26.11 -27.06
C PRO A 168 15.34 -25.08 -26.51
N VAL A 169 15.36 -23.87 -27.09
CA VAL A 169 16.21 -22.78 -26.60
C VAL A 169 15.65 -22.24 -25.29
N TYR A 170 14.35 -22.00 -25.23
CA TYR A 170 13.66 -21.56 -24.02
C TYR A 170 13.94 -22.52 -22.85
N GLU A 171 13.69 -23.83 -23.02
CA GLU A 171 13.89 -24.83 -21.97
C GLU A 171 15.33 -24.89 -21.47
N LYS A 172 16.30 -24.67 -22.35
CA LYS A 172 17.72 -24.66 -21.99
C LYS A 172 18.12 -23.43 -21.17
N TYR A 173 17.55 -22.27 -21.48
CA TYR A 173 18.05 -20.97 -21.01
C TYR A 173 17.16 -20.27 -19.97
N LYS A 174 15.91 -20.73 -19.76
CA LYS A 174 14.94 -20.11 -18.82
C LYS A 174 15.42 -20.00 -17.37
N ASP A 175 16.37 -20.84 -16.94
CA ASP A 175 16.94 -20.81 -15.59
C ASP A 175 18.25 -20.01 -15.51
N THR A 176 18.84 -19.65 -16.66
CA THR A 176 20.08 -18.87 -16.76
C THR A 176 19.79 -17.39 -17.02
N TYR A 177 18.80 -17.11 -17.86
CA TYR A 177 18.38 -15.79 -18.28
C TYR A 177 16.92 -15.56 -17.91
N HIS A 178 16.48 -14.31 -17.93
CA HIS A 178 15.05 -14.05 -17.89
C HIS A 178 14.49 -14.21 -19.30
N CYS A 179 13.68 -15.25 -19.50
CA CYS A 179 13.10 -15.58 -20.79
C CYS A 179 11.58 -15.41 -20.74
N VAL A 180 11.02 -14.67 -21.71
CA VAL A 180 9.57 -14.58 -21.94
C VAL A 180 9.25 -15.37 -23.20
N PHE A 181 8.42 -16.40 -23.05
CA PHE A 181 8.04 -17.32 -24.13
C PHE A 181 6.53 -17.33 -24.31
N GLN A 182 6.03 -16.52 -25.24
CA GLN A 182 4.59 -16.33 -25.42
C GLN A 182 4.22 -16.00 -26.88
N ARG A 183 2.94 -16.16 -27.21
CA ARG A 183 2.40 -15.65 -28.47
C ARG A 183 2.08 -14.18 -28.33
N ASP A 184 2.52 -13.38 -29.29
CA ASP A 184 2.20 -11.96 -29.33
C ASP A 184 0.70 -11.75 -29.58
N ILE A 185 0.08 -10.86 -28.82
CA ILE A 185 -1.37 -10.67 -28.80
C ILE A 185 -1.91 -10.03 -30.11
N TYR A 186 -1.04 -9.44 -30.92
CA TYR A 186 -1.42 -8.76 -32.16
C TYR A 186 -1.11 -9.58 -33.42
N SER A 187 0.08 -10.16 -33.49
CA SER A 187 0.55 -10.94 -34.65
C SER A 187 0.23 -12.44 -34.52
N ASN A 188 -0.04 -12.93 -33.29
CA ASN A 188 -0.17 -14.36 -32.97
C ASN A 188 1.06 -15.21 -33.31
N GLU A 189 2.18 -14.57 -33.67
CA GLU A 189 3.47 -15.20 -33.87
C GLU A 189 4.04 -15.64 -32.51
N GLN A 190 4.89 -16.67 -32.52
CA GLN A 190 5.57 -17.11 -31.31
C GLN A 190 6.83 -16.28 -31.10
N TRP A 191 6.94 -15.67 -29.91
CA TRP A 191 8.09 -14.89 -29.50
C TRP A 191 8.87 -15.62 -28.41
N LEU A 192 10.20 -15.53 -28.51
CA LEU A 192 11.13 -15.80 -27.43
C LEU A 192 11.96 -14.55 -27.20
N GLU A 193 11.72 -13.89 -26.07
CA GLU A 193 12.48 -12.74 -25.62
C GLU A 193 13.43 -13.19 -24.51
N ILE A 194 14.71 -12.82 -24.63
CA ILE A 194 15.76 -13.21 -23.69
C ILE A 194 16.43 -11.93 -23.19
N MET A 195 16.50 -11.82 -21.87
CA MET A 195 17.07 -10.69 -21.15
C MET A 195 18.04 -11.18 -20.07
N PRO A 196 18.94 -10.31 -19.56
CA PRO A 196 19.74 -10.65 -18.39
C PRO A 196 18.84 -11.12 -17.24
N PHE A 197 19.31 -12.05 -16.41
CA PHE A 197 18.49 -12.59 -15.31
C PHE A 197 17.93 -11.52 -14.36
N LYS A 198 18.62 -10.38 -14.24
CA LYS A 198 18.21 -9.23 -13.42
C LYS A 198 17.10 -8.37 -14.07
N ALA A 199 16.86 -8.52 -15.36
CA ALA A 199 15.93 -7.71 -16.14
C ALA A 199 14.56 -8.41 -16.24
N SER A 200 13.76 -8.33 -15.18
CA SER A 200 12.34 -8.72 -15.16
C SER A 200 11.46 -7.55 -14.69
N LYS A 201 10.15 -7.57 -15.00
CA LYS A 201 9.21 -6.54 -14.53
C LYS A 201 9.22 -6.44 -13.00
N SER A 202 9.15 -7.58 -12.31
CA SER A 202 9.23 -7.68 -10.85
C SER A 202 10.47 -7.02 -10.25
N ARG A 203 11.66 -7.37 -10.75
CA ARG A 203 12.93 -6.81 -10.23
C ARG A 203 13.06 -5.33 -10.53
N ALA A 204 12.71 -4.91 -11.74
CA ALA A 204 12.73 -3.48 -12.09
C ALA A 204 11.73 -2.67 -11.27
N ALA A 205 10.56 -3.24 -10.95
CA ALA A 205 9.57 -2.62 -10.07
C ALA A 205 10.12 -2.42 -8.66
N LEU A 206 10.81 -3.42 -8.10
CA LEU A 206 11.45 -3.31 -6.79
C LEU A 206 12.60 -2.30 -6.78
N GLN A 207 13.44 -2.29 -7.81
CA GLN A 207 14.51 -1.29 -7.95
C GLN A 207 13.95 0.13 -8.08
N LEU A 208 12.85 0.30 -8.82
CA LEU A 208 12.18 1.59 -8.96
C LEU A 208 11.50 2.01 -7.65
N LYS A 209 10.83 1.08 -6.95
CA LYS A 209 10.24 1.29 -5.62
C LYS A 209 11.30 1.82 -4.64
N GLU A 210 12.45 1.17 -4.60
CA GLU A 210 13.60 1.58 -3.76
C GLU A 210 14.12 2.96 -4.17
N TYR A 211 14.35 3.19 -5.47
CA TYR A 211 14.84 4.47 -5.99
C TYR A 211 13.92 5.65 -5.64
N LEU A 212 12.60 5.43 -5.65
CA LEU A 212 11.61 6.45 -5.32
C LEU A 212 11.34 6.57 -3.80
N GLY A 213 11.93 5.69 -2.99
CA GLY A 213 11.71 5.62 -1.55
C GLY A 213 10.27 5.21 -1.18
N CYS A 214 9.63 4.37 -2.00
CA CYS A 214 8.27 3.89 -1.77
C CYS A 214 8.26 2.69 -0.83
N ASP A 215 7.33 2.67 0.13
CA ASP A 215 7.13 1.57 1.07
C ASP A 215 6.25 0.46 0.49
N ARG A 216 5.33 0.81 -0.42
CA ARG A 216 4.34 -0.09 -1.01
C ARG A 216 4.42 -0.16 -2.53
N LEU A 217 4.05 -1.31 -3.08
CA LEU A 217 3.91 -1.58 -4.50
C LEU A 217 2.51 -2.11 -4.78
N VAL A 218 1.77 -1.41 -5.63
CA VAL A 218 0.46 -1.82 -6.13
C VAL A 218 0.58 -2.05 -7.64
N VAL A 219 0.18 -3.23 -8.13
CA VAL A 219 0.40 -3.60 -9.53
C VAL A 219 -0.89 -3.94 -10.27
N PHE A 220 -0.89 -3.70 -11.58
CA PHE A 220 -1.98 -4.06 -12.50
C PHE A 220 -1.43 -4.87 -13.66
N GLY A 221 -2.16 -5.90 -14.11
CA GLY A 221 -1.71 -6.76 -15.21
C GLY A 221 -2.84 -7.58 -15.84
N ASP A 222 -2.53 -8.25 -16.95
CA ASP A 222 -3.49 -9.09 -17.68
C ASP A 222 -2.95 -10.45 -18.13
N ALA A 223 -1.63 -10.61 -18.24
CA ALA A 223 -1.01 -11.78 -18.85
C ALA A 223 -0.14 -12.60 -17.89
N LEU A 224 0.26 -13.81 -18.32
CA LEU A 224 1.07 -14.72 -17.49
C LEU A 224 2.46 -14.15 -17.16
N ASN A 225 3.01 -13.28 -18.00
CA ASN A 225 4.28 -12.60 -17.74
C ASN A 225 4.18 -11.50 -16.67
N ASP A 226 2.99 -11.24 -16.11
CA ASP A 226 2.79 -10.36 -14.96
C ASP A 226 2.73 -11.13 -13.62
N LEU A 227 2.73 -12.48 -13.65
CA LEU A 227 2.66 -13.29 -12.43
C LEU A 227 3.81 -13.00 -11.46
N ASP A 228 5.03 -12.89 -11.97
CA ASP A 228 6.19 -12.59 -11.13
C ASP A 228 6.11 -11.18 -10.50
N LEU A 229 5.46 -10.25 -11.20
CA LEU A 229 5.20 -8.91 -10.71
C LEU A 229 4.13 -8.92 -9.61
N PHE A 230 3.11 -9.76 -9.74
CA PHE A 230 2.06 -9.94 -8.72
C PHE A 230 2.61 -10.57 -7.44
N GLU A 231 3.54 -11.52 -7.55
CA GLU A 231 4.17 -12.19 -6.40
C GLU A 231 4.95 -11.24 -5.48
N VAL A 232 5.52 -10.16 -6.02
CA VAL A 232 6.33 -9.19 -5.26
C VAL A 232 5.55 -7.96 -4.78
N ALA A 233 4.28 -7.82 -5.21
CA ALA A 233 3.46 -6.66 -4.90
C ALA A 233 2.76 -6.78 -3.54
N ASP A 234 2.49 -5.64 -2.91
CA ASP A 234 1.71 -5.57 -1.67
C ASP A 234 0.21 -5.72 -1.95
N GLU A 235 -0.26 -5.23 -3.10
CA GLU A 235 -1.61 -5.46 -3.66
C GLU A 235 -1.48 -5.63 -5.20
N SER A 236 -2.30 -6.50 -5.78
CA SER A 236 -2.25 -6.82 -7.20
C SER A 236 -3.64 -6.91 -7.82
N TYR A 237 -3.83 -6.35 -9.00
CA TYR A 237 -5.14 -6.20 -9.63
C TYR A 237 -5.13 -6.70 -11.07
N ALA A 238 -5.90 -7.75 -11.33
CA ALA A 238 -6.08 -8.24 -12.69
C ALA A 238 -7.25 -7.52 -13.35
N VAL A 239 -7.07 -7.01 -14.58
CA VAL A 239 -8.20 -6.47 -15.37
C VAL A 239 -9.14 -7.59 -15.81
N ASP A 240 -10.41 -7.27 -16.09
CA ASP A 240 -11.39 -8.31 -16.45
C ASP A 240 -11.05 -9.07 -17.76
N ASN A 241 -10.25 -8.51 -18.65
CA ASN A 241 -9.78 -9.24 -19.82
C ASN A 241 -8.53 -10.12 -19.56
N ALA A 242 -8.06 -10.19 -18.32
CA ALA A 242 -6.88 -10.97 -17.94
C ALA A 242 -7.10 -12.49 -18.03
N VAL A 243 -6.00 -13.23 -18.16
CA VAL A 243 -6.00 -14.70 -18.07
C VAL A 243 -6.42 -15.18 -16.67
N ASN A 244 -7.09 -16.32 -16.60
CA ASN A 244 -7.68 -16.83 -15.36
C ASN A 244 -6.65 -17.10 -14.27
N GLU A 245 -5.47 -17.57 -14.68
CA GLU A 245 -4.33 -17.82 -13.79
C GLU A 245 -3.91 -16.54 -13.05
N LEU A 246 -3.82 -15.41 -13.76
CA LEU A 246 -3.48 -14.12 -13.16
C LEU A 246 -4.61 -13.60 -12.28
N LYS A 247 -5.88 -13.71 -12.73
CA LYS A 247 -7.05 -13.35 -11.91
C LYS A 247 -7.10 -14.10 -10.59
N THR A 248 -6.68 -15.37 -10.58
CA THR A 248 -6.64 -16.20 -9.38
C THR A 248 -5.55 -15.75 -8.40
N ALA A 249 -4.44 -15.21 -8.91
CA ALA A 249 -3.35 -14.67 -8.10
C ALA A 249 -3.59 -13.21 -7.64
N ALA A 250 -4.59 -12.52 -8.20
CA ALA A 250 -4.87 -11.12 -7.91
C ALA A 250 -5.52 -10.93 -6.52
N THR A 251 -5.28 -9.77 -5.91
CA THR A 251 -6.04 -9.28 -4.74
C THR A 251 -7.51 -9.07 -5.10
N GLU A 252 -7.78 -8.50 -6.27
CA GLU A 252 -9.13 -8.29 -6.79
C GLU A 252 -9.09 -8.24 -8.33
N VAL A 253 -10.21 -8.59 -8.97
CA VAL A 253 -10.42 -8.37 -10.40
C VAL A 253 -11.13 -7.03 -10.61
N ILE A 254 -10.58 -6.17 -11.47
CA ILE A 254 -11.11 -4.84 -11.78
C ILE A 254 -11.70 -4.80 -13.20
N ASP A 255 -12.32 -3.68 -13.56
CA ASP A 255 -12.84 -3.45 -14.91
C ASP A 255 -11.81 -3.74 -16.02
N SER A 256 -12.27 -4.08 -17.22
CA SER A 256 -11.38 -4.36 -18.36
C SER A 256 -10.61 -3.13 -18.83
N ASN A 257 -9.52 -3.36 -19.57
CA ASN A 257 -8.73 -2.32 -20.21
C ASN A 257 -9.54 -1.42 -21.16
N ASN A 258 -10.52 -1.98 -21.87
CA ASN A 258 -11.43 -1.23 -22.75
C ASN A 258 -12.43 -0.36 -21.97
N ASN A 259 -12.56 -0.57 -20.67
CA ASN A 259 -13.43 0.20 -19.79
C ASN A 259 -12.62 1.02 -18.77
N ASP A 260 -11.36 1.35 -19.08
CA ASP A 260 -10.49 2.21 -18.25
C ASP A 260 -10.28 1.67 -16.83
N GLY A 261 -10.23 0.34 -16.65
CA GLY A 261 -10.29 -0.27 -15.32
C GLY A 261 -9.23 0.23 -14.35
N VAL A 262 -7.97 0.34 -14.79
CA VAL A 262 -6.87 0.86 -13.96
C VAL A 262 -7.15 2.30 -13.51
N ALA A 263 -7.50 3.19 -14.44
CA ALA A 263 -7.76 4.60 -14.13
C ALA A 263 -8.95 4.77 -13.17
N LYS A 264 -10.06 4.06 -13.41
CA LYS A 264 -11.23 4.08 -12.53
C LYS A 264 -10.91 3.58 -11.13
N TRP A 265 -10.12 2.50 -11.04
CA TRP A 265 -9.72 1.94 -9.77
C TRP A 265 -8.85 2.92 -8.98
N LEU A 266 -7.84 3.52 -9.63
CA LEU A 266 -6.96 4.53 -9.01
C LEU A 266 -7.77 5.71 -8.47
N LEU A 267 -8.68 6.27 -9.28
CA LEU A 267 -9.51 7.39 -8.86
C LEU A 267 -10.42 7.03 -7.68
N ARG A 268 -11.04 5.84 -7.70
CA ARG A 268 -11.90 5.35 -6.62
C ARG A 268 -11.11 5.20 -5.31
N ARG A 269 -9.90 4.63 -5.39
CA ARG A 269 -9.02 4.41 -4.24
C ARG A 269 -8.68 5.72 -3.54
N ILE A 270 -8.32 6.76 -4.32
CA ILE A 270 -8.01 8.08 -3.77
C ILE A 270 -9.26 8.74 -3.16
N LYS A 271 -10.40 8.73 -3.86
CA LYS A 271 -11.65 9.30 -3.34
C LYS A 271 -12.09 8.67 -2.02
N MET A 272 -12.01 7.34 -1.90
CA MET A 272 -12.35 6.66 -0.66
C MET A 272 -11.44 7.08 0.52
N ASN A 273 -10.17 7.35 0.26
CA ASN A 273 -9.25 7.86 1.28
C ASN A 273 -9.59 9.30 1.69
N GLU A 274 -9.91 10.15 0.72
CA GLU A 274 -10.35 11.54 0.97
C GLU A 274 -11.69 11.60 1.73
N GLU A 275 -12.66 10.76 1.36
CA GLU A 275 -13.96 10.65 2.05
C GLU A 275 -13.78 10.26 3.52
N LYS A 276 -12.94 9.26 3.82
CA LYS A 276 -12.63 8.88 5.21
C LYS A 276 -11.98 10.01 6.00
N LYS A 277 -11.06 10.76 5.37
CA LYS A 277 -10.43 11.94 5.98
C LYS A 277 -11.49 13.01 6.27
N SER A 278 -12.36 13.30 5.31
CA SER A 278 -13.49 14.23 5.45
C SER A 278 -14.46 13.84 6.56
N ILE A 279 -14.82 12.56 6.69
CA ILE A 279 -15.72 12.07 7.76
C ILE A 279 -15.12 12.30 9.14
N THR A 280 -13.83 12.03 9.32
CA THR A 280 -13.14 12.23 10.62
C THR A 280 -13.14 13.71 11.00
N GLU A 281 -12.89 14.59 10.03
CA GLU A 281 -12.86 16.04 10.23
C GLU A 281 -14.24 16.62 10.55
N LEU A 282 -15.25 16.24 9.77
CA LEU A 282 -16.64 16.64 10.00
C LEU A 282 -17.23 16.03 11.27
N GLY A 283 -16.73 14.85 11.66
CA GLY A 283 -17.17 14.15 12.85
C GLY A 283 -16.64 14.74 14.14
N ASP A 284 -15.46 15.39 14.11
CA ASP A 284 -14.69 15.90 15.26
C ASP A 284 -14.36 14.79 16.28
N PRO A 285 -13.16 14.18 16.21
CA PRO A 285 -12.77 13.10 17.12
C PRO A 285 -12.67 13.56 18.58
N ARG A 286 -12.49 14.87 18.81
CA ARG A 286 -12.45 15.43 20.15
C ARG A 286 -13.85 15.42 20.75
N LYS A 287 -14.86 15.91 20.01
CA LYS A 287 -16.26 15.96 20.45
C LYS A 287 -17.21 15.50 19.34
N PRO A 288 -17.40 14.18 19.18
CA PRO A 288 -18.17 13.62 18.07
C PRO A 288 -19.56 14.24 17.94
N HIS A 289 -19.97 14.61 16.73
CA HIS A 289 -21.29 15.18 16.49
C HIS A 289 -21.86 14.90 15.09
N GLY A 290 -23.18 15.00 14.96
CA GLY A 290 -23.88 14.78 13.69
C GLY A 290 -23.76 13.36 13.13
N ALA A 291 -24.10 13.21 11.86
CA ALA A 291 -24.03 11.92 11.17
C ALA A 291 -22.58 11.45 10.94
N ALA A 292 -21.69 12.39 10.58
CA ALA A 292 -20.27 12.10 10.38
C ALA A 292 -19.61 11.60 11.68
N GLY A 293 -19.94 12.19 12.83
CA GLY A 293 -19.46 11.72 14.13
C GLY A 293 -19.94 10.31 14.48
N ALA A 294 -21.17 9.95 14.08
CA ALA A 294 -21.72 8.61 14.32
C ALA A 294 -21.01 7.56 13.46
N GLU A 295 -20.76 7.87 12.18
CA GLU A 295 -20.01 7.00 11.27
C GLU A 295 -18.55 6.85 11.70
N MET A 296 -17.91 7.96 12.09
CA MET A 296 -16.55 7.97 12.63
C MET A 296 -16.43 7.10 13.89
N LEU A 297 -17.36 7.22 14.85
CA LEU A 297 -17.36 6.38 16.06
C LEU A 297 -17.55 4.89 15.75
N ALA A 298 -18.34 4.55 14.73
CA ALA A 298 -18.47 3.16 14.29
C ALA A 298 -17.14 2.63 13.75
N GLY A 299 -16.45 3.40 12.91
CA GLY A 299 -15.10 3.04 12.40
C GLY A 299 -14.04 2.96 13.49
N MET A 300 -14.06 3.87 14.47
CA MET A 300 -13.14 3.87 15.61
C MET A 300 -13.31 2.62 16.50
N ASN A 301 -14.55 2.16 16.71
CA ASN A 301 -14.80 0.93 17.47
C ASN A 301 -14.14 -0.30 16.83
N GLU A 302 -14.07 -0.35 15.49
CA GLU A 302 -13.41 -1.43 14.76
C GLU A 302 -11.88 -1.25 14.78
N HIS A 303 -11.40 -0.03 14.47
CA HIS A 303 -9.97 0.27 14.41
C HIS A 303 -9.26 0.04 15.76
N HIS A 304 -9.86 0.51 16.86
CA HIS A 304 -9.28 0.41 18.19
C HIS A 304 -9.56 -0.95 18.88
N TYR A 305 -10.19 -1.90 18.20
CA TYR A 305 -10.55 -3.19 18.80
C TYR A 305 -9.32 -3.94 19.32
N ALA A 306 -8.24 -3.98 18.53
CA ALA A 306 -7.03 -4.73 18.89
C ALA A 306 -6.25 -4.07 20.04
N VAL A 307 -6.02 -2.76 19.99
CA VAL A 307 -5.31 -2.01 21.06
C VAL A 307 -6.08 -2.04 22.38
N THR A 308 -7.40 -1.88 22.34
CA THR A 308 -8.26 -2.01 23.52
C THR A 308 -8.14 -3.41 24.13
N GLY A 309 -8.10 -4.46 23.30
CA GLY A 309 -7.94 -5.83 23.81
C GLY A 309 -6.63 -6.04 24.54
N TRP A 310 -5.55 -5.59 23.92
CA TRP A 310 -4.22 -5.62 24.51
C TRP A 310 -4.14 -4.80 25.81
N GLY A 311 -4.77 -3.63 25.87
CA GLY A 311 -4.84 -2.80 27.08
C GLY A 311 -5.62 -3.46 28.22
N LEU A 312 -6.74 -4.12 27.92
CA LEU A 312 -7.57 -4.81 28.92
C LEU A 312 -6.89 -6.04 29.52
N ASP A 313 -5.86 -6.61 28.89
CA ASP A 313 -5.07 -7.72 29.47
C ASP A 313 -4.26 -7.31 30.71
N PHE A 314 -4.10 -6.00 30.96
CA PHE A 314 -3.46 -5.47 32.17
C PHE A 314 -4.44 -5.27 33.35
N PHE A 315 -5.74 -5.52 33.13
CA PHE A 315 -6.72 -5.62 34.21
C PHE A 315 -6.94 -7.06 34.66
N GLU A 316 -6.90 -7.26 35.98
CA GLU A 316 -7.41 -8.45 36.65
C GLU A 316 -8.86 -8.17 37.06
N PHE A 317 -9.82 -8.67 36.27
CA PHE A 317 -11.24 -8.45 36.51
C PHE A 317 -11.74 -9.29 37.69
N GLU A 318 -12.45 -8.63 38.60
CA GLU A 318 -13.14 -9.25 39.73
C GLU A 318 -14.65 -9.13 39.51
N ASP A 319 -15.40 -10.16 39.94
CA ASP A 319 -16.82 -10.27 39.64
C ASP A 319 -17.66 -9.06 40.07
N ASN A 320 -17.24 -8.35 41.13
CA ASN A 320 -17.97 -7.24 41.76
C ASN A 320 -17.36 -5.85 41.46
N ASP A 321 -16.45 -5.74 40.50
CA ASP A 321 -15.77 -4.47 40.21
C ASP A 321 -16.76 -3.34 39.86
N ARG A 322 -16.50 -2.14 40.39
CA ARG A 322 -17.07 -0.88 39.91
C ARG A 322 -16.06 -0.26 38.94
N ILE A 323 -16.39 -0.32 37.65
CA ILE A 323 -15.48 0.08 36.57
C ILE A 323 -15.98 1.36 35.90
N LEU A 324 -15.09 2.34 35.70
CA LEU A 324 -15.36 3.56 34.92
C LEU A 324 -14.57 3.57 33.62
N ASP A 325 -15.23 3.89 32.50
CA ASP A 325 -14.61 4.23 31.21
C ASP A 325 -14.75 5.74 30.94
N ILE A 326 -13.63 6.47 30.91
CA ILE A 326 -13.57 7.92 30.68
C ILE A 326 -13.32 8.19 29.19
N GLY A 327 -14.26 8.91 28.57
CA GLY A 327 -14.32 9.12 27.13
C GLY A 327 -14.84 7.87 26.41
N CYS A 328 -15.95 7.30 26.89
CA CYS A 328 -16.41 5.98 26.45
C CYS A 328 -16.84 5.90 24.97
N GLY A 329 -16.95 7.04 24.27
CA GLY A 329 -17.16 7.09 22.82
C GLY A 329 -18.37 6.29 22.37
N GLY A 330 -18.16 5.36 21.41
CA GLY A 330 -19.21 4.48 20.90
C GLY A 330 -19.58 3.31 21.82
N GLY A 331 -18.92 3.14 22.98
CA GLY A 331 -19.27 2.17 24.01
C GLY A 331 -18.78 0.74 23.81
N GLU A 332 -17.87 0.47 22.86
CA GLU A 332 -17.33 -0.89 22.64
C GLU A 332 -16.48 -1.38 23.83
N THR A 333 -15.63 -0.52 24.41
CA THR A 333 -14.80 -0.87 25.57
C THR A 333 -15.66 -1.31 26.75
N LEU A 334 -16.72 -0.55 27.06
CA LEU A 334 -17.70 -0.91 28.09
C LEU A 334 -18.36 -2.27 27.83
N ARG A 335 -18.76 -2.56 26.59
CA ARG A 335 -19.34 -3.85 26.22
C ARG A 335 -18.41 -5.01 26.54
N ARG A 336 -17.13 -4.87 26.18
CA ARG A 336 -16.10 -5.88 26.41
C ARG A 336 -15.78 -6.09 27.88
N MET A 337 -15.76 -5.02 28.67
CA MET A 337 -15.61 -5.11 30.12
C MET A 337 -16.85 -5.73 30.78
N SER A 338 -18.04 -5.47 30.26
CA SER A 338 -19.30 -6.07 30.73
C SER A 338 -19.28 -7.58 30.58
N ASP A 339 -18.78 -8.11 29.45
CA ASP A 339 -18.66 -9.55 29.23
C ASP A 339 -17.73 -10.25 30.24
N LYS A 340 -16.83 -9.49 30.89
CA LYS A 340 -15.88 -9.97 31.91
C LYS A 340 -16.33 -9.72 33.36
N THR A 341 -17.39 -8.93 33.58
CA THR A 341 -17.84 -8.51 34.91
C THR A 341 -19.26 -9.04 35.15
N VAL A 342 -19.47 -9.93 36.12
CA VAL A 342 -20.78 -10.58 36.29
C VAL A 342 -21.72 -9.81 37.22
N ASN A 343 -21.25 -9.48 38.43
CA ASN A 343 -22.06 -8.88 39.51
C ASN A 343 -21.71 -7.41 39.80
N GLY A 344 -20.64 -6.90 39.18
CA GLY A 344 -20.17 -5.53 39.29
C GLY A 344 -21.01 -4.54 38.50
N HIS A 345 -20.51 -3.31 38.42
CA HIS A 345 -21.20 -2.21 37.76
C HIS A 345 -20.25 -1.43 36.85
N LEU A 346 -20.71 -1.10 35.65
CA LEU A 346 -19.94 -0.34 34.67
C LEU A 346 -20.52 1.05 34.49
N THR A 347 -19.67 2.06 34.51
CA THR A 347 -20.05 3.44 34.20
C THR A 347 -19.27 3.94 32.99
N GLY A 348 -19.97 4.46 31.98
CA GLY A 348 -19.38 5.24 30.89
C GLY A 348 -19.55 6.72 31.13
N LEU A 349 -18.49 7.50 30.93
CA LEU A 349 -18.51 8.96 30.99
C LEU A 349 -18.01 9.53 29.67
N ASP A 350 -18.77 10.41 29.04
CA ASP A 350 -18.33 11.16 27.86
C ASP A 350 -18.98 12.55 27.86
N TYR A 351 -18.30 13.56 27.31
CA TYR A 351 -18.81 14.93 27.28
C TYR A 351 -19.45 15.29 25.92
N SER A 352 -19.41 14.37 24.95
CA SER A 352 -20.20 14.42 23.73
C SER A 352 -21.59 13.82 23.96
N PRO A 353 -22.68 14.59 23.74
CA PRO A 353 -24.03 14.05 23.75
C PRO A 353 -24.24 12.91 22.75
N LEU A 354 -23.51 12.93 21.61
CA LEU A 354 -23.61 11.88 20.60
C LEU A 354 -22.96 10.58 21.09
N SER A 355 -21.76 10.64 21.69
CA SER A 355 -21.10 9.47 22.29
C SER A 355 -21.98 8.85 23.37
N VAL A 356 -22.53 9.67 24.27
CA VAL A 356 -23.46 9.20 25.32
C VAL A 356 -24.66 8.49 24.72
N LYS A 357 -25.28 9.07 23.69
CA LYS A 357 -26.42 8.45 23.00
C LYS A 357 -26.04 7.11 22.38
N LEU A 358 -24.98 7.05 21.57
CA LEU A 358 -24.60 5.83 20.83
C LEU A 358 -24.08 4.72 21.75
N SER A 359 -23.31 5.08 22.78
CA SER A 359 -22.90 4.14 23.83
C SER A 359 -24.10 3.55 24.58
N SER A 360 -25.11 4.39 24.87
CA SER A 360 -26.36 3.94 25.50
C SER A 360 -27.16 3.01 24.60
N GLU A 361 -27.25 3.30 23.30
CA GLU A 361 -27.92 2.43 22.33
C GLU A 361 -27.21 1.08 22.19
N LYS A 362 -25.87 1.08 22.13
CA LYS A 362 -25.04 -0.12 21.99
C LYS A 362 -25.11 -1.04 23.21
N ASN A 363 -25.14 -0.46 24.40
CA ASN A 363 -25.12 -1.17 25.67
C ASN A 363 -26.50 -1.23 26.35
N LYS A 364 -27.58 -1.06 25.57
CA LYS A 364 -28.96 -0.95 26.06
C LYS A 364 -29.37 -2.08 27.02
N ALA A 365 -29.01 -3.33 26.72
CA ALA A 365 -29.38 -4.47 27.55
C ALA A 365 -28.75 -4.41 28.96
N ASP A 366 -27.47 -4.04 29.05
CA ASP A 366 -26.77 -3.90 30.33
C ASP A 366 -27.31 -2.70 31.13
N ILE A 367 -27.70 -1.62 30.45
CA ILE A 367 -28.33 -0.46 31.08
C ILE A 367 -29.72 -0.82 31.63
N GLU A 368 -30.56 -1.48 30.84
CA GLU A 368 -31.89 -1.92 31.26
C GLU A 368 -31.84 -2.91 32.43
N SER A 369 -30.79 -3.74 32.51
CA SER A 369 -30.55 -4.64 33.64
C SER A 369 -30.05 -3.95 34.92
N GLY A 370 -29.65 -2.68 34.84
CA GLY A 370 -29.03 -1.93 35.94
C GLY A 370 -27.53 -2.19 36.12
N LYS A 371 -26.92 -3.06 35.31
CA LYS A 371 -25.49 -3.37 35.33
C LYS A 371 -24.61 -2.23 34.82
N MET A 372 -25.15 -1.39 33.94
CA MET A 372 -24.39 -0.29 33.33
C MET A 372 -25.12 1.05 33.42
N LYS A 373 -24.35 2.14 33.49
CA LYS A 373 -24.85 3.51 33.37
C LYS A 373 -23.94 4.32 32.45
N ILE A 374 -24.51 5.12 31.56
CA ILE A 374 -23.76 6.09 30.75
C ILE A 374 -24.16 7.50 31.18
N ILE A 375 -23.19 8.40 31.35
CA ILE A 375 -23.45 9.77 31.77
C ILE A 375 -22.73 10.79 30.89
N GLU A 376 -23.38 11.94 30.69
CA GLU A 376 -22.77 13.11 30.06
C GLU A 376 -22.03 13.94 31.11
N ALA A 377 -20.69 13.95 31.08
CA ALA A 377 -19.86 14.76 31.98
C ALA A 377 -18.44 14.95 31.41
N SER A 378 -17.74 16.00 31.86
CA SER A 378 -16.33 16.24 31.53
C SER A 378 -15.41 15.58 32.57
N VAL A 379 -14.25 15.10 32.12
CA VAL A 379 -13.18 14.61 33.00
C VAL A 379 -12.66 15.71 33.94
N GLU A 380 -12.80 16.98 33.56
CA GLU A 380 -12.39 18.12 34.39
C GLU A 380 -13.14 18.19 35.73
N LYS A 381 -14.35 17.62 35.78
CA LYS A 381 -15.16 17.58 37.00
C LYS A 381 -16.17 16.45 36.93
N MET A 382 -15.80 15.30 37.49
CA MET A 382 -16.61 14.10 37.43
C MET A 382 -17.63 14.07 38.58
N PRO A 383 -18.91 13.75 38.34
CA PRO A 383 -19.98 13.82 39.34
C PRO A 383 -20.01 12.58 40.25
N PHE A 384 -18.84 12.20 40.78
CA PHE A 384 -18.67 11.03 41.64
C PHE A 384 -18.00 11.42 42.96
N ASP A 385 -18.36 10.69 44.01
CA ASP A 385 -17.74 10.82 45.32
C ASP A 385 -16.32 10.23 45.29
N ASP A 386 -15.51 10.57 46.29
CA ASP A 386 -14.17 10.02 46.43
C ASP A 386 -14.23 8.49 46.58
N ASN A 387 -13.28 7.76 45.99
CA ASN A 387 -13.19 6.29 46.10
C ASN A 387 -14.44 5.53 45.58
N SER A 388 -15.01 6.00 44.48
CA SER A 388 -16.21 5.42 43.86
C SER A 388 -15.95 4.18 43.00
N PHE A 389 -14.73 4.02 42.46
CA PHE A 389 -14.42 2.99 41.45
C PHE A 389 -13.21 2.14 41.83
N ASP A 390 -13.31 0.84 41.64
CA ASP A 390 -12.21 -0.11 41.85
C ASP A 390 -11.23 -0.08 40.67
N LYS A 391 -11.76 0.15 39.46
CA LYS A 391 -10.98 0.24 38.23
C LYS A 391 -11.44 1.40 37.36
N ILE A 392 -10.50 2.12 36.77
CA ILE A 392 -10.79 3.21 35.84
C ILE A 392 -9.95 2.99 34.59
N ILE A 393 -10.53 3.18 33.42
CA ILE A 393 -9.82 3.13 32.15
C ILE A 393 -10.19 4.34 31.31
N THR A 394 -9.26 4.72 30.45
CA THR A 394 -9.53 5.59 29.32
C THR A 394 -8.84 5.03 28.08
N VAL A 395 -9.56 4.97 26.96
CA VAL A 395 -9.09 4.42 25.68
C VAL A 395 -9.20 5.51 24.63
N GLU A 396 -8.09 5.85 23.98
CA GLU A 396 -8.03 6.85 22.88
C GLU A 396 -8.63 8.23 23.21
N SER A 397 -8.73 8.59 24.50
CA SER A 397 -9.34 9.87 24.91
C SER A 397 -8.39 10.80 25.67
N PHE A 398 -7.36 10.26 26.33
CA PHE A 398 -6.42 11.02 27.17
C PHE A 398 -5.78 12.21 26.43
N TYR A 399 -5.54 12.07 25.14
CA TYR A 399 -4.91 13.10 24.30
C TYR A 399 -5.77 14.33 24.05
N PHE A 400 -7.06 14.25 24.37
CA PHE A 400 -8.01 15.37 24.27
C PHE A 400 -8.25 16.08 25.61
N TRP A 401 -7.69 15.57 26.71
CA TRP A 401 -7.93 16.09 28.05
C TRP A 401 -7.40 17.52 28.17
N PRO A 402 -8.23 18.50 28.60
CA PRO A 402 -7.84 19.91 28.62
C PRO A 402 -6.64 20.21 29.53
N ASP A 403 -6.57 19.57 30.69
CA ASP A 403 -5.47 19.70 31.65
C ASP A 403 -5.13 18.31 32.21
N PRO A 404 -4.25 17.55 31.53
CA PRO A 404 -3.91 16.19 31.94
C PRO A 404 -3.46 16.08 33.40
N ALA A 405 -2.77 17.08 33.93
CA ALA A 405 -2.29 17.05 35.32
C ALA A 405 -3.43 17.16 36.32
N GLU A 406 -4.33 18.15 36.17
CA GLU A 406 -5.49 18.29 37.06
C GLU A 406 -6.51 17.16 36.85
N ASN A 407 -6.72 16.74 35.60
CA ASN A 407 -7.66 15.67 35.26
C ASN A 407 -7.21 14.32 35.86
N LEU A 408 -5.90 14.02 35.89
CA LEU A 408 -5.39 12.83 36.58
C LEU A 408 -5.58 12.90 38.10
N ARG A 409 -5.54 14.09 38.72
CA ARG A 409 -5.88 14.23 40.15
C ARG A 409 -7.36 13.95 40.41
N GLU A 410 -8.23 14.35 39.50
CA GLU A 410 -9.65 14.04 39.57
C GLU A 410 -9.91 12.54 39.41
N VAL A 411 -9.19 11.86 38.51
CA VAL A 411 -9.20 10.38 38.40
C VAL A 411 -8.72 9.74 39.70
N TYR A 412 -7.59 10.20 40.24
CA TYR A 412 -7.04 9.68 41.49
C TYR A 412 -8.02 9.87 42.65
N ARG A 413 -8.73 11.00 42.73
CA ARG A 413 -9.74 11.28 43.75
C ARG A 413 -10.83 10.21 43.78
N ILE A 414 -11.39 9.87 42.62
CA ILE A 414 -12.53 8.95 42.50
C ILE A 414 -12.13 7.46 42.47
N LEU A 415 -10.85 7.14 42.22
CA LEU A 415 -10.34 5.78 42.32
C LEU A 415 -10.33 5.32 43.78
N ASP A 416 -10.73 4.09 44.08
CA ASP A 416 -10.72 3.52 45.43
C ASP A 416 -9.28 3.17 45.86
N LYS A 417 -9.06 3.01 47.16
CA LYS A 417 -7.76 2.62 47.73
C LYS A 417 -7.40 1.22 47.23
N GLY A 418 -6.21 1.07 46.65
CA GLY A 418 -5.81 -0.17 45.98
C GLY A 418 -6.45 -0.36 44.60
N GLY A 419 -7.27 0.58 44.14
CA GLY A 419 -7.80 0.57 42.78
C GLY A 419 -6.71 0.77 41.73
N ARG A 420 -7.04 0.46 40.47
CA ARG A 420 -6.11 0.57 39.33
C ARG A 420 -6.68 1.47 38.23
N PHE A 421 -5.83 2.30 37.66
CA PHE A 421 -6.13 3.15 36.52
C PHE A 421 -5.29 2.76 35.30
N LEU A 422 -5.90 2.73 34.11
CA LEU A 422 -5.24 2.50 32.82
C LEU A 422 -5.49 3.66 31.84
N ILE A 423 -4.44 4.10 31.17
CA ILE A 423 -4.50 4.91 29.95
C ILE A 423 -4.06 4.02 28.79
N VAL A 424 -4.94 3.81 27.82
CA VAL A 424 -4.67 2.98 26.63
C VAL A 424 -4.76 3.85 25.39
N ALA A 425 -3.77 3.73 24.52
CA ALA A 425 -3.73 4.47 23.28
C ALA A 425 -2.88 3.80 22.18
N ASP A 426 -3.19 4.10 20.92
CA ASP A 426 -2.58 3.50 19.74
C ASP A 426 -1.33 4.24 19.25
N ILE A 427 -1.03 5.41 19.80
CA ILE A 427 0.19 6.18 19.54
C ILE A 427 0.87 6.58 20.85
N ASN A 428 2.17 6.83 20.82
CA ASN A 428 2.90 7.46 21.93
C ASN A 428 4.02 8.38 21.41
N GLY A 429 4.50 9.30 22.24
CA GLY A 429 5.45 10.34 21.83
C GLY A 429 6.89 9.86 21.58
N ASP A 430 7.23 8.61 21.88
CA ASP A 430 8.53 8.01 21.55
C ASP A 430 8.47 7.09 20.32
N ALA A 431 7.27 6.84 19.76
CA ALA A 431 7.11 6.01 18.58
C ALA A 431 7.62 6.71 17.30
N GLU A 432 8.04 5.93 16.32
CA GLU A 432 8.26 6.43 14.96
C GLU A 432 6.90 6.76 14.33
N LEU A 433 6.61 8.06 14.30
CA LEU A 433 5.36 8.58 13.77
C LEU A 433 5.43 8.80 12.27
N ASP A 434 4.23 8.79 11.75
CA ASP A 434 3.86 8.68 10.37
C ASP A 434 3.27 10.03 9.95
N GLU A 435 3.42 10.51 8.70
CA GLU A 435 2.89 11.82 8.28
C GLU A 435 1.40 12.00 8.64
N LYS A 436 0.60 10.94 8.54
CA LYS A 436 -0.80 10.98 8.93
C LYS A 436 -1.00 11.17 10.43
N ASP A 437 -0.18 10.50 11.25
CA ASP A 437 -0.21 10.68 12.70
C ASP A 437 0.20 12.10 13.06
N ILE A 438 1.26 12.62 12.44
CA ILE A 438 1.77 13.97 12.66
C ILE A 438 0.70 15.00 12.28
N GLU A 439 0.12 14.88 11.08
CA GLU A 439 -0.99 15.73 10.64
C GLU A 439 -2.18 15.64 11.60
N GLY A 440 -2.55 14.43 12.05
CA GLY A 440 -3.65 14.22 13.00
C GLY A 440 -3.39 14.89 14.34
N ILE A 441 -2.19 14.73 14.90
CA ILE A 441 -1.75 15.36 16.14
C ILE A 441 -1.83 16.88 16.02
N GLU A 442 -1.29 17.46 14.96
CA GLU A 442 -1.32 18.91 14.74
C GLU A 442 -2.75 19.43 14.53
N LYS A 443 -3.50 18.76 13.66
CA LYS A 443 -4.84 19.18 13.25
C LYS A 443 -5.85 19.13 14.40
N PHE A 444 -5.84 18.04 15.16
CA PHE A 444 -6.75 17.85 16.28
C PHE A 444 -6.16 18.31 17.62
N LYS A 445 -4.93 18.83 17.60
CA LYS A 445 -4.18 19.33 18.77
C LYS A 445 -4.11 18.28 19.87
N LEU A 446 -3.71 17.08 19.48
CA LEU A 446 -3.58 15.93 20.40
C LEU A 446 -2.38 16.16 21.31
N TYR A 447 -2.56 15.99 22.61
CA TYR A 447 -1.44 15.90 23.54
C TYR A 447 -0.89 14.48 23.48
N ASN A 448 0.28 14.25 22.85
CA ASN A 448 0.89 12.92 22.71
C ASN A 448 2.15 12.80 23.58
N PRO A 449 2.06 12.31 24.84
CA PRO A 449 3.18 12.27 25.77
C PRO A 449 4.19 11.18 25.39
N LYS A 450 5.46 11.42 25.72
CA LYS A 450 6.50 10.40 25.75
C LYS A 450 6.27 9.40 26.88
N LEU A 451 6.85 8.22 26.77
CA LEU A 451 6.74 7.14 27.77
C LEU A 451 7.16 7.62 29.17
N LYS A 452 8.20 8.44 29.27
CA LYS A 452 8.65 9.04 30.55
C LYS A 452 7.67 10.08 31.09
N GLU A 453 6.97 10.79 30.21
CA GLU A 453 6.00 11.82 30.60
C GLU A 453 4.73 11.17 31.17
N PHE A 454 4.26 10.05 30.61
CA PHE A 454 3.19 9.25 31.22
C PHE A 454 3.50 8.89 32.68
N HIS A 455 4.72 8.40 32.93
CA HIS A 455 5.14 8.06 34.29
C HIS A 455 5.15 9.30 35.21
N ALA A 456 5.75 10.40 34.76
CA ALA A 456 5.85 11.63 35.54
C ALA A 456 4.46 12.24 35.86
N LEU A 457 3.52 12.19 34.91
CA LEU A 457 2.16 12.70 35.07
C LEU A 457 1.38 11.88 36.12
N LEU A 458 1.45 10.55 36.03
CA LEU A 458 0.81 9.65 37.00
C LEU A 458 1.41 9.83 38.40
N GLU A 459 2.74 9.90 38.50
CA GLU A 459 3.43 10.10 39.78
C GLU A 459 3.05 11.44 40.41
N ALA A 460 3.00 12.52 39.63
CA ALA A 460 2.61 13.86 40.10
C ALA A 460 1.13 13.95 40.54
N ALA A 461 0.26 13.08 40.02
CA ALA A 461 -1.14 12.96 40.45
C ALA A 461 -1.31 12.08 41.71
N GLY A 462 -0.25 11.37 42.14
CA GLY A 462 -0.22 10.57 43.36
C GLY A 462 -0.30 9.06 43.15
N PHE A 463 -0.34 8.59 41.90
CA PHE A 463 -0.35 7.16 41.60
C PHE A 463 0.97 6.49 41.98
N LYS A 464 0.90 5.20 42.30
CA LYS A 464 2.03 4.33 42.67
C LYS A 464 2.08 3.11 41.76
N ASP A 465 3.16 2.34 41.89
CA ASP A 465 3.39 1.11 41.12
C ASP A 465 3.23 1.29 39.61
N ILE A 466 3.66 2.47 39.13
CA ILE A 466 3.42 2.92 37.77
C ILE A 466 4.22 2.06 36.79
N LYS A 467 3.55 1.58 35.74
CA LYS A 467 4.21 0.90 34.62
C LYS A 467 3.70 1.47 33.31
N VAL A 468 4.59 1.56 32.34
CA VAL A 468 4.27 2.00 30.98
C VAL A 468 4.66 0.87 30.04
N HIS A 469 3.67 0.27 29.42
CA HIS A 469 3.79 -0.88 28.55
C HIS A 469 3.75 -0.44 27.09
N THR A 470 4.49 -1.12 26.23
CA THR A 470 4.49 -0.93 24.77
C THR A 470 4.35 -2.27 24.07
N LYS A 471 3.76 -2.29 22.88
CA LYS A 471 3.65 -3.50 22.06
C LYS A 471 4.70 -3.48 20.94
N ALA A 472 5.58 -4.49 20.91
CA ALA A 472 6.61 -4.58 19.88
C ALA A 472 6.00 -4.63 18.46
N GLY A 473 6.51 -3.77 17.57
CA GLY A 473 6.00 -3.62 16.20
C GLY A 473 4.82 -2.65 16.06
N GLU A 474 4.29 -2.14 17.18
CA GLU A 474 3.16 -1.20 17.20
C GLU A 474 3.56 0.12 17.88
N LYS A 475 2.76 1.17 17.66
CA LYS A 475 2.92 2.48 18.31
C LYS A 475 2.18 2.57 19.66
N TRP A 476 1.57 1.48 20.09
CA TRP A 476 0.64 1.44 21.22
C TRP A 476 1.32 1.63 22.56
N VAL A 477 0.60 2.25 23.49
CA VAL A 477 0.99 2.43 24.89
C VAL A 477 -0.16 2.08 25.83
N CYS A 478 0.19 1.45 26.96
CA CYS A 478 -0.70 1.29 28.10
C CYS A 478 0.05 1.74 29.35
N ALA A 479 -0.38 2.86 29.96
CA ALA A 479 0.18 3.33 31.22
C ALA A 479 -0.77 2.95 32.36
N GLU A 480 -0.25 2.30 33.39
CA GLU A 480 -1.00 1.87 34.58
C GLU A 480 -0.49 2.51 35.85
N GLY A 481 -1.37 2.72 36.82
CA GLY A 481 -1.03 3.17 38.16
C GLY A 481 -2.07 2.78 39.21
N ASN A 482 -1.63 2.65 40.46
CA ASN A 482 -2.45 2.30 41.62
C ASN A 482 -2.61 3.49 42.58
N LYS A 483 -3.71 3.50 43.35
CA LYS A 483 -3.93 4.47 44.44
C LYS A 483 -3.43 3.99 45.79
#